data_AF-A0A4X1VSJ9-F1
#
_entry.id   AF-A0A4X1VSJ9-F1
#
_cell.length_a   1.000
_cell.length_b   1.000
_cell.length_c   1.000
_cell.angle_alpha   90.00
_cell.angle_beta   90.00
_cell.angle_gamma   90.00
#
_symmetry.space_group_name_H-M   'P 1'
#
loop_
_entity.id
_entity.type
_entity.pdbx_description
1 polymer ?
#
loop_
_entity_poly.entity_id
_entity_poly.type
_entity_poly.pdbx_seq_one_letter_code
_entity_poly.pdbx_strand_id
1 'polypeptide(L)'
;MEETVVRPSVFVVDGQTDIPFTRLGRSRQRQPCSAARLGLGFLLLLLAAGLAIQGWFLLQLHWRLEAMAHPLQDRGAGSWEQLMQERRPQQANPAAHLTGANSSLTGRGGPLLWETKLGLAFLRGLTYRDGALVIAQAGYYYIYSKVQLGGVGCPQGLTGGLPITHGLYKRTSRYPEELELLLSRRSPCGRANNPRVWWDSSFLGGVVHLDAGEEVVVRVPGERLVQLRDDTRSYFGAFMV
;
A
#
# COMPACT_ATOMS: atom_id res chain seq x y z
N MET A 1 68.02 -34.60 -58.01
CA MET A 1 68.61 -35.93 -57.75
C MET A 1 67.59 -36.69 -56.93
N GLU A 2 67.11 -37.87 -57.30
CA GLU A 2 67.36 -38.70 -58.47
C GLU A 2 66.18 -39.66 -58.57
N GLU A 3 65.78 -39.91 -59.81
CA GLU A 3 65.23 -41.15 -60.36
C GLU A 3 65.82 -42.43 -59.74
N THR A 4 65.30 -43.66 -59.82
CA THR A 4 64.16 -44.34 -60.45
C THR A 4 64.34 -45.84 -60.10
N VAL A 5 63.36 -46.68 -60.46
CA VAL A 5 63.58 -48.02 -61.09
C VAL A 5 64.00 -49.20 -60.17
N VAL A 6 63.59 -50.47 -60.36
CA VAL A 6 62.48 -51.13 -61.07
C VAL A 6 62.60 -52.66 -60.85
N ARG A 7 61.44 -53.34 -60.67
CA ARG A 7 61.07 -54.71 -61.12
C ARG A 7 61.86 -55.96 -60.60
N PRO A 8 61.58 -57.19 -61.09
CA PRO A 8 60.44 -58.03 -60.70
C PRO A 8 60.84 -59.53 -60.54
N SER A 9 59.87 -60.44 -60.36
CA SER A 9 59.68 -61.72 -61.09
C SER A 9 58.80 -62.64 -60.23
N VAL A 10 57.52 -62.84 -60.55
CA VAL A 10 56.96 -63.88 -61.45
C VAL A 10 57.42 -65.29 -61.11
N PHE A 11 56.48 -66.12 -60.62
CA PHE A 11 56.30 -67.51 -61.08
C PHE A 11 54.81 -67.87 -60.99
N VAL A 12 54.35 -68.56 -62.03
CA VAL A 12 52.99 -69.07 -62.27
C VAL A 12 53.02 -70.58 -62.08
N VAL A 13 51.96 -71.18 -61.53
CA VAL A 13 51.60 -72.59 -61.81
C VAL A 13 50.08 -72.74 -61.83
N ASP A 14 49.59 -73.45 -62.84
CA ASP A 14 48.19 -73.82 -63.09
C ASP A 14 47.87 -75.25 -62.59
N GLY A 15 46.61 -75.45 -62.19
CA GLY A 15 45.90 -76.74 -62.31
C GLY A 15 45.59 -77.52 -61.02
N GLN A 16 44.32 -77.53 -60.57
CA GLN A 16 43.38 -78.67 -60.66
C GLN A 16 42.10 -78.50 -59.80
N THR A 17 40.96 -78.77 -60.46
CA THR A 17 39.70 -79.46 -60.06
C THR A 17 38.89 -79.09 -58.79
N ASP A 18 37.59 -78.84 -59.09
CA ASP A 18 36.35 -79.34 -58.46
C ASP A 18 35.59 -78.58 -57.33
N ILE A 19 34.40 -78.07 -57.72
CA ILE A 19 33.09 -78.01 -57.00
C ILE A 19 32.93 -76.92 -55.88
N PRO A 20 31.74 -76.35 -55.49
CA PRO A 20 30.37 -76.28 -56.07
C PRO A 20 29.76 -74.85 -56.26
N PHE A 21 28.59 -74.81 -56.91
CA PHE A 21 27.49 -73.82 -56.97
C PHE A 21 27.51 -72.50 -56.16
N THR A 22 27.03 -71.42 -56.81
CA THR A 22 26.05 -70.51 -56.17
C THR A 22 25.07 -69.90 -57.20
N ARG A 23 23.78 -69.94 -56.87
CA ARG A 23 22.64 -69.53 -57.70
C ARG A 23 22.58 -68.01 -57.93
N LEU A 24 22.07 -67.64 -59.10
CA LEU A 24 21.41 -66.36 -59.39
C LEU A 24 20.37 -66.00 -58.32
N GLY A 25 20.54 -64.84 -57.68
CA GLY A 25 19.57 -64.26 -56.75
C GLY A 25 19.32 -62.79 -57.07
N ARG A 26 18.39 -62.53 -57.99
CA ARG A 26 17.85 -61.19 -58.25
C ARG A 26 17.05 -60.76 -57.01
N SER A 27 17.68 -60.01 -56.12
CA SER A 27 17.04 -59.43 -54.94
C SER A 27 15.95 -58.45 -55.39
N ARG A 28 14.69 -58.91 -55.33
CA ARG A 28 13.52 -58.07 -55.52
C ARG A 28 13.24 -57.38 -54.18
N GLN A 29 13.81 -56.20 -54.04
CA GLN A 29 13.64 -55.28 -52.92
C GLN A 29 12.13 -55.02 -52.70
N ARG A 30 11.54 -55.66 -51.68
CA ARG A 30 10.16 -55.40 -51.26
C ARG A 30 10.16 -54.13 -50.39
N GLN A 31 9.57 -53.06 -50.92
CA GLN A 31 9.31 -51.82 -50.20
C GLN A 31 8.35 -52.05 -49.02
N PRO A 32 8.67 -51.61 -47.78
CA PRO A 32 7.69 -51.44 -46.74
C PRO A 32 7.25 -49.97 -46.67
N CYS A 33 7.00 -49.31 -47.81
CA CYS A 33 6.61 -47.89 -47.81
C CYS A 33 5.10 -47.67 -47.60
N SER A 34 4.28 -48.73 -47.51
CA SER A 34 2.83 -48.59 -47.28
C SER A 34 2.49 -48.39 -45.80
N ALA A 35 3.00 -49.26 -44.92
CA ALA A 35 2.70 -49.19 -43.48
C ALA A 35 3.24 -47.91 -42.82
N ALA A 36 4.44 -47.45 -43.20
CA ALA A 36 5.00 -46.20 -42.69
C ALA A 36 4.21 -44.97 -43.16
N ARG A 37 3.72 -44.96 -44.41
CA ARG A 37 2.86 -43.88 -44.93
C ARG A 37 1.48 -43.88 -44.28
N LEU A 38 0.90 -45.05 -44.03
CA LEU A 38 -0.36 -45.20 -43.29
C LEU A 38 -0.20 -44.75 -41.83
N GLY A 39 0.92 -45.11 -41.19
CA GLY A 39 1.26 -44.67 -39.83
C GLY A 39 1.45 -43.16 -39.72
N LEU A 40 2.15 -42.53 -40.68
CA LEU A 40 2.29 -41.08 -40.75
C LEU A 40 0.92 -40.39 -40.95
N GLY A 41 0.08 -40.93 -41.83
CA GLY A 41 -1.28 -40.42 -42.05
C GLY A 41 -2.15 -40.50 -40.78
N PHE A 42 -2.04 -41.60 -40.03
CA PHE A 42 -2.73 -41.75 -38.75
C PHE A 42 -2.24 -40.75 -37.70
N LEU A 43 -0.92 -40.52 -37.60
CA LEU A 43 -0.36 -39.51 -36.69
C LEU A 43 -0.82 -38.09 -37.03
N LEU A 44 -0.85 -37.73 -38.32
CA LEU A 44 -1.36 -36.43 -38.77
C LEU A 44 -2.85 -36.26 -38.47
N LEU A 45 -3.63 -37.33 -38.62
CA LEU A 45 -5.06 -37.32 -38.30
C LEU A 45 -5.30 -37.16 -36.79
N LEU A 46 -4.50 -37.83 -35.95
CA LEU A 46 -4.54 -37.65 -34.50
C LEU A 46 -4.16 -36.23 -34.08
N LEU A 47 -3.14 -35.63 -34.71
CA LEU A 47 -2.75 -34.25 -34.46
C LEU A 47 -3.86 -33.27 -34.87
N ALA A 48 -4.46 -33.47 -36.06
CA ALA A 48 -5.57 -32.63 -36.52
C ALA A 48 -6.80 -32.75 -35.60
N ALA A 49 -7.13 -33.97 -35.16
CA ALA A 49 -8.20 -34.21 -34.20
C ALA A 49 -7.90 -33.54 -32.85
N GLY A 50 -6.66 -33.62 -32.36
CA GLY A 50 -6.22 -32.95 -31.15
C GLY A 50 -6.37 -31.42 -31.23
N LEU A 51 -5.94 -30.82 -32.34
CA LEU A 51 -6.09 -29.38 -32.57
C LEU A 51 -7.56 -28.97 -32.69
N ALA A 52 -8.40 -29.79 -33.33
CA ALA A 52 -9.84 -29.54 -33.42
C ALA A 52 -10.52 -29.59 -32.05
N ILE A 53 -10.17 -30.57 -31.21
CA ILE A 53 -10.69 -30.68 -29.84
C ILE A 53 -10.22 -29.49 -28.99
N GLN A 54 -8.95 -29.10 -29.08
CA GLN A 54 -8.43 -27.91 -28.38
C GLN A 54 -9.13 -26.63 -28.85
N GLY A 55 -9.31 -26.47 -30.15
CA GLY A 55 -10.05 -25.34 -30.74
C GLY A 55 -11.49 -25.30 -30.26
N TRP A 56 -12.17 -26.46 -30.20
CA TRP A 56 -13.52 -26.58 -29.65
C TRP A 56 -13.58 -26.15 -28.19
N PHE A 57 -12.65 -26.62 -27.35
CA PHE A 57 -12.58 -26.24 -25.94
C PHE A 57 -12.33 -24.73 -25.76
N LEU A 58 -11.46 -24.13 -26.57
CA LEU A 58 -11.21 -22.69 -26.55
C LEU A 58 -12.45 -21.90 -26.95
N LEU A 59 -13.17 -22.35 -27.98
CA LEU A 59 -14.44 -21.73 -28.40
C LEU A 59 -15.51 -21.86 -27.32
N GLN A 60 -15.63 -23.05 -26.71
CA GLN A 60 -16.57 -23.28 -25.61
C GLN A 60 -16.23 -22.40 -24.40
N LEU A 61 -14.94 -22.21 -24.09
CA LEU A 61 -14.49 -21.32 -23.03
C LEU A 61 -14.83 -19.86 -23.38
N HIS A 62 -14.61 -19.44 -24.62
CA HIS A 62 -14.92 -18.08 -25.08
C HIS A 62 -16.42 -17.79 -24.97
N TRP A 63 -17.27 -18.69 -25.45
CA TRP A 63 -18.73 -18.56 -25.31
C TRP A 63 -19.18 -18.52 -23.84
N ARG A 64 -18.57 -19.32 -22.94
CA ARG A 64 -18.87 -19.25 -21.51
C ARG A 64 -18.37 -17.96 -20.84
N LEU A 65 -17.23 -17.44 -21.28
CA LEU A 65 -16.69 -16.16 -20.83
C LEU A 65 -17.57 -14.99 -21.28
N GLU A 66 -18.04 -14.98 -22.52
CA GLU A 66 -18.97 -13.97 -23.04
C GLU A 66 -20.33 -14.02 -22.31
N ALA A 67 -20.87 -15.22 -22.08
CA ALA A 67 -22.11 -15.39 -21.31
C ALA A 67 -21.99 -14.91 -19.85
N MET A 68 -20.79 -14.92 -19.26
CA MET A 68 -20.52 -14.35 -17.94
C MET A 68 -20.16 -12.86 -18.00
N ALA A 69 -19.58 -12.38 -19.10
CA ALA A 69 -19.21 -10.98 -19.29
C ALA A 69 -20.43 -10.07 -19.53
N HIS A 70 -21.45 -10.55 -20.27
CA HIS A 70 -22.66 -9.77 -20.54
C HIS A 70 -23.45 -9.37 -19.27
N PRO A 71 -23.69 -10.27 -18.29
CA PRO A 71 -24.30 -9.89 -17.00
C PRO A 71 -23.44 -8.96 -16.13
N LEU A 72 -22.10 -9.02 -16.27
CA LEU A 72 -21.16 -8.21 -15.49
C LEU A 72 -21.03 -6.79 -16.04
N GLN A 73 -21.18 -6.60 -17.35
CA GLN A 73 -21.09 -5.28 -17.97
C GLN A 73 -22.35 -4.44 -17.73
N ASP A 74 -23.53 -5.05 -17.78
CA ASP A 74 -24.81 -4.37 -17.56
C ASP A 74 -25.05 -4.08 -16.06
N ARG A 75 -24.68 -5.03 -15.19
CA ARG A 75 -24.71 -4.82 -13.73
C ARG A 75 -23.59 -3.89 -13.25
N GLY A 76 -22.45 -3.88 -13.94
CA GLY A 76 -21.31 -3.00 -13.66
C GLY A 76 -21.58 -1.56 -14.06
N ALA A 77 -22.01 -1.32 -15.30
CA ALA A 77 -22.30 0.03 -15.81
C ALA A 77 -23.35 0.74 -14.96
N GLY A 78 -24.52 0.09 -14.73
CA GLY A 78 -25.58 0.65 -13.87
C GLY A 78 -25.17 0.81 -12.40
N SER A 79 -24.31 -0.07 -11.87
CA SER A 79 -23.79 0.03 -10.50
C SER A 79 -22.75 1.13 -10.34
N TRP A 80 -21.87 1.36 -11.33
CA TRP A 80 -20.89 2.45 -11.31
C TRP A 80 -21.57 3.80 -11.54
N GLU A 81 -22.58 3.85 -12.40
CA GLU A 81 -23.41 5.03 -12.60
C GLU A 81 -24.22 5.35 -11.34
N GLN A 82 -24.81 4.36 -10.65
CA GLN A 82 -25.45 4.58 -9.34
C GLN A 82 -24.46 5.00 -8.24
N LEU A 83 -23.25 4.43 -8.19
CA LEU A 83 -22.19 4.85 -7.25
C LEU A 83 -21.67 6.27 -7.54
N MET A 84 -21.66 6.69 -8.81
CA MET A 84 -21.32 8.05 -9.20
C MET A 84 -22.48 9.03 -9.03
N GLN A 85 -23.74 8.59 -9.14
CA GLN A 85 -24.93 9.41 -8.89
C GLN A 85 -25.17 9.63 -7.37
N GLU A 86 -24.75 8.69 -6.51
CA GLU A 86 -24.69 8.91 -5.04
C GLU A 86 -23.62 9.95 -4.65
N ARG A 87 -22.62 10.21 -5.50
CA ARG A 87 -21.78 11.42 -5.44
C ARG A 87 -22.51 12.66 -6.00
N ARG A 88 -23.76 12.89 -5.59
CA ARG A 88 -24.14 14.26 -5.21
C ARG A 88 -23.09 14.76 -4.21
N PRO A 89 -22.87 16.07 -4.02
CA PRO A 89 -21.98 16.53 -2.97
C PRO A 89 -22.58 16.12 -1.63
N GLN A 90 -22.36 14.87 -1.21
CA GLN A 90 -22.40 14.43 0.17
C GLN A 90 -21.48 15.44 0.83
N GLN A 91 -22.10 16.32 1.61
CA GLN A 91 -21.43 17.40 2.29
C GLN A 91 -20.28 16.75 3.05
N ALA A 92 -19.07 16.92 2.53
CA ALA A 92 -17.96 16.05 2.92
C ALA A 92 -17.78 16.19 4.42
N ASN A 93 -17.87 15.06 5.16
CA ASN A 93 -17.93 15.09 6.61
C ASN A 93 -16.86 16.04 7.18
N PRO A 94 -17.26 16.98 8.06
CA PRO A 94 -16.35 17.92 8.67
C PRO A 94 -15.12 17.20 9.25
N ALA A 95 -13.93 17.63 8.86
CA ALA A 95 -12.67 17.03 9.25
C ALA A 95 -11.52 18.05 9.17
N ALA A 96 -10.60 17.97 10.11
CA ALA A 96 -9.42 18.82 10.19
C ALA A 96 -8.24 18.03 10.75
N HIS A 97 -7.06 18.34 10.22
CA HIS A 97 -5.78 17.96 10.79
C HIS A 97 -4.89 19.19 10.76
N LEU A 98 -4.42 19.61 11.92
CA LEU A 98 -3.60 20.79 12.13
C LEU A 98 -2.25 20.36 12.69
N THR A 99 -1.18 21.03 12.28
CA THR A 99 0.19 20.62 12.58
C THR A 99 0.95 21.69 13.33
N GLY A 100 1.95 21.28 14.11
CA GLY A 100 2.79 22.21 14.85
C GLY A 100 3.62 23.09 13.93
N ALA A 101 3.72 24.38 14.26
CA ALA A 101 4.48 25.40 13.55
C ALA A 101 5.32 26.23 14.51
N ASN A 102 6.26 27.03 13.99
CA ASN A 102 7.11 27.89 14.83
C ASN A 102 6.29 28.90 15.65
N SER A 103 5.12 29.31 15.16
CA SER A 103 4.18 30.19 15.86
C SER A 103 3.28 29.47 16.86
N SER A 104 3.38 28.13 17.00
CA SER A 104 2.51 27.35 17.88
C SER A 104 2.63 27.71 19.35
N LEU A 105 3.80 28.20 19.79
CA LEU A 105 4.04 28.60 21.18
C LEU A 105 3.91 30.11 21.27
N THR A 106 2.85 30.57 21.92
CA THR A 106 2.59 32.02 22.08
C THR A 106 3.36 32.60 23.25
N GLY A 107 3.74 31.77 24.24
CA GLY A 107 4.40 32.21 25.46
C GLY A 107 3.56 33.14 26.35
N ARG A 108 2.27 33.33 26.02
CA ARG A 108 1.34 34.27 26.68
C ARG A 108 0.27 33.57 27.53
N GLY A 109 0.40 32.26 27.75
CA GLY A 109 -0.59 31.47 28.49
C GLY A 109 -1.88 31.20 27.71
N GLY A 110 -1.88 31.49 26.40
CA GLY A 110 -2.96 31.12 25.49
C GLY A 110 -2.97 29.63 25.15
N PRO A 111 -3.89 29.18 24.28
CA PRO A 111 -3.81 27.85 23.69
C PRO A 111 -2.63 27.75 22.71
N LEU A 112 -2.26 26.52 22.36
CA LEU A 112 -1.33 26.26 21.26
C LEU A 112 -1.94 26.75 19.94
N LEU A 113 -1.13 27.40 19.11
CA LEU A 113 -1.49 27.72 17.72
C LEU A 113 -1.07 26.58 16.79
N TRP A 114 -1.64 26.52 15.60
CA TRP A 114 -1.43 25.44 14.65
C TRP A 114 -1.39 25.96 13.21
N GLU A 115 -0.64 25.27 12.35
CA GLU A 115 -0.70 25.42 10.90
C GLU A 115 -1.95 24.73 10.34
N THR A 116 -2.55 25.33 9.31
CA THR A 116 -3.88 24.94 8.79
C THR A 116 -3.89 24.60 7.30
N LYS A 117 -2.83 24.97 6.56
CA LYS A 117 -2.76 24.92 5.09
C LYS A 117 -1.50 24.25 4.57
N LEU A 118 -0.36 24.43 5.22
CA LEU A 118 0.93 23.93 4.73
C LEU A 118 1.18 22.49 5.19
N GLY A 119 1.88 21.72 4.35
CA GLY A 119 2.28 20.35 4.67
C GLY A 119 1.08 19.40 4.81
N LEU A 120 1.05 18.65 5.90
CA LEU A 120 -0.03 17.72 6.22
C LEU A 120 -1.31 18.38 6.76
N ALA A 121 -1.31 19.70 6.94
CA ALA A 121 -2.45 20.41 7.52
C ALA A 121 -3.59 20.61 6.52
N PHE A 122 -4.83 20.42 6.96
CA PHE A 122 -6.02 20.72 6.18
C PHE A 122 -7.25 21.04 7.06
N LEU A 123 -8.20 21.75 6.46
CA LEU A 123 -9.51 22.07 7.01
C LEU A 123 -10.60 21.73 5.99
N ARG A 124 -11.65 21.04 6.44
CA ARG A 124 -12.85 20.73 5.64
C ARG A 124 -14.08 20.81 6.52
N GLY A 125 -15.02 21.71 6.21
CA GLY A 125 -16.24 21.87 7.01
C GLY A 125 -15.99 22.34 8.45
N LEU A 126 -14.80 22.84 8.75
CA LEU A 126 -14.35 23.39 10.02
C LEU A 126 -13.56 24.66 9.74
N THR A 127 -13.57 25.61 10.66
CA THR A 127 -12.74 26.82 10.57
C THR A 127 -11.75 26.90 11.71
N TYR A 128 -10.77 27.78 11.60
CA TYR A 128 -9.72 27.93 12.60
C TYR A 128 -9.59 29.39 13.04
N ARG A 129 -9.47 29.63 14.35
CA ARG A 129 -9.34 30.96 14.94
C ARG A 129 -8.50 30.89 16.22
N ASP A 130 -7.39 31.62 16.27
CA ASP A 130 -6.59 31.84 17.49
C ASP A 130 -6.29 30.56 18.31
N GLY A 131 -5.91 29.47 17.62
CA GLY A 131 -5.59 28.18 18.25
C GLY A 131 -6.76 27.21 18.35
N ALA A 132 -7.97 27.65 17.97
CA ALA A 132 -9.19 26.87 18.10
C ALA A 132 -9.71 26.33 16.77
N LEU A 133 -10.15 25.07 16.77
CA LEU A 133 -11.04 24.54 15.74
C LEU A 133 -12.47 24.98 16.05
N VAL A 134 -13.11 25.67 15.12
CA VAL A 134 -14.47 26.20 15.26
C VAL A 134 -15.43 25.31 14.47
N ILE A 135 -16.43 24.79 15.16
CA ILE A 135 -17.39 23.82 14.65
C ILE A 135 -18.43 24.52 13.77
N ALA A 136 -18.57 24.09 12.52
CA ALA A 136 -19.59 24.66 11.61
C ALA A 136 -20.92 23.90 11.68
N GLN A 137 -20.88 22.59 11.96
CA GLN A 137 -22.04 21.72 11.99
C GLN A 137 -22.12 21.00 13.33
N ALA A 138 -23.26 21.08 14.02
CA ALA A 138 -23.44 20.41 15.30
C ALA A 138 -23.43 18.87 15.14
N GLY A 139 -22.84 18.17 16.10
CA GLY A 139 -22.82 16.71 16.13
C GLY A 139 -21.72 16.13 17.01
N TYR A 140 -21.49 14.83 16.85
CA TYR A 140 -20.42 14.13 17.55
C TYR A 140 -19.14 14.18 16.74
N TYR A 141 -18.05 14.55 17.41
CA TYR A 141 -16.72 14.67 16.81
C TYR A 141 -15.74 13.81 17.59
N TYR A 142 -14.97 13.00 16.86
CA TYR A 142 -13.74 12.45 17.41
C TYR A 142 -12.66 13.54 17.34
N ILE A 143 -12.29 14.09 18.49
CA ILE A 143 -11.21 15.07 18.63
C ILE A 143 -9.95 14.36 19.12
N TYR A 144 -8.79 14.76 18.62
CA TYR A 144 -7.51 14.15 18.99
C TYR A 144 -6.37 15.14 18.94
N SER A 145 -5.37 14.92 19.79
CA SER A 145 -4.15 15.73 19.81
C SER A 145 -2.96 14.86 20.20
N LYS A 146 -1.81 15.13 19.57
CA LYS A 146 -0.51 14.65 20.01
C LYS A 146 0.41 15.82 20.25
N VAL A 147 1.13 15.81 21.36
CA VAL A 147 2.21 16.78 21.62
C VAL A 147 3.50 16.05 21.94
N GLN A 148 4.56 16.42 21.24
CA GLN A 148 5.91 15.97 21.54
C GLN A 148 6.50 16.85 22.65
N LEU A 149 6.87 16.21 23.75
CA LEU A 149 7.50 16.83 24.89
C LEU A 149 8.99 16.48 24.92
N GLY A 150 9.80 17.38 25.46
CA GLY A 150 11.20 17.13 25.75
C GLY A 150 11.87 18.33 26.41
N GLY A 151 13.02 18.07 27.03
CA GLY A 151 13.76 19.10 27.74
C GLY A 151 15.15 18.64 28.17
N VAL A 152 15.98 19.62 28.54
CA VAL A 152 17.30 19.41 29.13
C VAL A 152 17.16 19.65 30.63
N GLY A 153 17.45 18.62 31.42
CA GLY A 153 17.22 18.60 32.86
C GLY A 153 15.75 18.79 33.26
N CYS A 154 15.54 19.03 34.55
CA CYS A 154 14.24 19.33 35.13
C CYS A 154 14.28 20.77 35.64
N PRO A 155 13.47 21.70 35.08
CA PRO A 155 13.37 23.06 35.57
C PRO A 155 13.08 23.09 37.08
N GLN A 156 13.65 24.06 37.81
CA GLN A 156 13.49 24.23 39.26
C GLN A 156 12.04 24.47 39.74
N GLY A 157 11.06 24.57 38.83
CA GLY A 157 9.61 24.57 39.13
C GLY A 157 8.91 23.22 38.91
N LEU A 158 9.57 22.26 38.26
CA LEU A 158 9.14 20.85 38.11
C LEU A 158 9.86 19.92 39.09
N THR A 159 10.81 20.43 39.86
CA THR A 159 11.49 19.75 40.98
C THR A 159 10.54 19.36 42.10
N GLY A 160 9.33 19.94 42.16
CA GLY A 160 8.23 19.50 43.04
C GLY A 160 7.37 18.37 42.48
N GLY A 161 7.71 17.80 41.31
CA GLY A 161 6.96 16.69 40.71
C GLY A 161 5.63 17.09 40.06
N LEU A 162 5.39 18.38 39.80
CA LEU A 162 4.17 18.84 39.14
C LEU A 162 4.06 18.21 37.73
N PRO A 163 2.96 17.51 37.43
CA PRO A 163 2.79 16.87 36.13
C PRO A 163 2.55 17.91 35.03
N ILE A 164 3.14 17.68 33.86
CA ILE A 164 2.79 18.37 32.63
C ILE A 164 1.39 17.90 32.25
N THR A 165 0.48 18.84 32.07
CA THR A 165 -0.88 18.55 31.60
C THR A 165 -0.95 18.84 30.11
N HIS A 166 -1.41 17.88 29.32
CA HIS A 166 -1.82 18.08 27.95
C HIS A 166 -3.34 17.92 27.93
N GLY A 167 -4.07 18.88 27.38
CA GLY A 167 -5.52 18.86 27.43
C GLY A 167 -6.20 19.47 26.21
N LEU A 168 -7.38 18.92 25.88
CA LEU A 168 -8.33 19.51 24.95
C LEU A 168 -9.47 20.15 25.73
N TYR A 169 -9.80 21.39 25.37
CA TYR A 169 -10.78 22.21 26.07
C TYR A 169 -11.81 22.76 25.09
N LYS A 170 -13.04 22.95 25.57
CA LYS A 170 -14.15 23.53 24.82
C LYS A 170 -14.37 24.99 25.24
N ARG A 171 -14.56 25.87 24.26
CA ARG A 171 -15.07 27.23 24.43
C ARG A 171 -16.48 27.30 23.86
N THR A 172 -17.39 27.88 24.64
CA THR A 172 -18.80 27.99 24.26
C THR A 172 -19.38 29.28 24.83
N SER A 173 -20.24 29.96 24.08
CA SER A 173 -20.92 31.16 24.60
C SER A 173 -21.86 30.86 25.78
N ARG A 174 -22.18 29.58 26.00
CA ARG A 174 -23.04 29.10 27.08
C ARG A 174 -22.35 29.06 28.44
N TYR A 175 -21.02 29.14 28.48
CA TYR A 175 -20.25 29.06 29.71
C TYR A 175 -19.04 30.01 29.63
N PRO A 176 -18.81 30.88 30.64
CA PRO A 176 -17.79 31.93 30.55
C PRO A 176 -16.35 31.40 30.61
N GLU A 177 -16.15 30.17 31.07
CA GLU A 177 -14.83 29.54 31.18
C GLU A 177 -14.65 28.39 30.19
N GLU A 178 -13.40 27.95 30.02
CA GLU A 178 -13.09 26.78 29.21
C GLU A 178 -13.48 25.49 29.93
N LEU A 179 -14.15 24.58 29.22
CA LEU A 179 -14.57 23.29 29.76
C LEU A 179 -13.56 22.20 29.37
N GLU A 180 -13.10 21.44 30.34
CA GLU A 180 -12.16 20.33 30.09
C GLU A 180 -12.88 19.19 29.37
N LEU A 181 -12.33 18.73 28.24
CA LEU A 181 -12.87 17.58 27.50
C LEU A 181 -12.04 16.33 27.76
N LEU A 182 -10.74 16.40 27.45
CA LEU A 182 -9.81 15.28 27.53
C LEU A 182 -8.49 15.78 28.14
N LEU A 183 -7.98 15.09 29.15
CA LEU A 183 -6.74 15.46 29.84
C LEU A 183 -5.78 14.28 29.96
N SER A 184 -4.48 14.56 29.81
CA SER A 184 -3.39 13.64 30.10
C SER A 184 -2.37 14.35 30.99
N ARG A 185 -1.92 13.67 32.04
CA ARG A 185 -0.88 14.15 32.96
C ARG A 185 0.37 13.30 32.82
N ARG A 186 1.52 13.93 32.61
CA ARG A 186 2.83 13.28 32.46
C ARG A 186 3.85 13.86 33.44
N SER A 187 4.59 13.00 34.13
CA SER A 187 5.64 13.41 35.08
C SER A 187 7.02 12.97 34.60
N PRO A 188 7.64 13.68 33.64
CA PRO A 188 8.93 13.27 33.06
C PRO A 188 10.08 13.32 34.06
N CYS A 189 9.94 14.10 35.14
CA CYS A 189 10.96 14.35 36.16
C CYS A 189 10.79 13.53 37.46
N GLY A 190 10.01 12.45 37.44
CA GLY A 190 9.69 11.65 38.64
C GLY A 190 10.69 10.54 39.01
N ARG A 191 11.82 10.40 38.30
CA ARG A 191 12.78 9.30 38.52
C ARG A 191 14.06 9.80 39.18
N ALA A 192 14.59 9.02 40.13
CA ALA A 192 15.75 9.36 40.99
C ALA A 192 17.03 9.75 40.23
N ASN A 193 17.22 9.28 39.00
CA ASN A 193 18.26 9.76 38.10
C ASN A 193 17.64 10.73 37.10
N ASN A 194 17.61 12.01 37.44
CA ASN A 194 17.16 13.08 36.54
C ASN A 194 18.01 13.02 35.25
N PRO A 195 17.44 12.61 34.11
CA PRO A 195 18.20 12.51 32.89
C PRO A 195 18.63 13.90 32.44
N ARG A 196 19.86 14.03 31.92
CA ARG A 196 20.33 15.28 31.32
C ARG A 196 19.43 15.75 30.17
N VAL A 197 18.82 14.81 29.44
CA VAL A 197 17.88 15.08 28.35
C VAL A 197 16.77 14.04 28.38
N TRP A 198 15.51 14.44 28.18
CA TRP A 198 14.37 13.53 28.10
C TRP A 198 13.42 13.88 26.95
N TRP A 199 12.67 12.88 26.50
CA TRP A 199 11.65 12.98 25.46
C TRP A 199 10.45 12.13 25.86
N ASP A 200 9.24 12.65 25.64
CA ASP A 200 7.98 11.92 25.84
C ASP A 200 6.94 12.38 24.82
N SER A 201 5.93 11.56 24.55
CA SER A 201 4.80 11.90 23.70
C SER A 201 3.51 11.73 24.48
N SER A 202 2.66 12.76 24.47
CA SER A 202 1.31 12.69 25.01
C SER A 202 0.30 12.69 23.87
N PHE A 203 -0.55 11.66 23.83
CA PHE A 203 -1.65 11.53 22.87
C PHE A 203 -2.97 11.45 23.63
N LEU A 204 -3.98 12.11 23.07
CA LEU A 204 -5.35 12.13 23.56
C LEU A 204 -6.29 11.98 22.37
N GLY A 205 -7.40 11.26 22.57
CA GLY A 205 -8.44 11.17 21.57
C GLY A 205 -9.75 10.67 22.19
N GLY A 206 -10.88 11.21 21.75
CA GLY A 206 -12.18 10.88 22.29
C GLY A 206 -13.33 11.53 21.52
N VAL A 207 -14.52 10.95 21.64
CA VAL A 207 -15.73 11.48 21.01
C VAL A 207 -16.43 12.44 21.97
N VAL A 208 -16.78 13.62 21.48
CA VAL A 208 -17.53 14.65 22.23
C VAL A 208 -18.65 15.22 21.37
N HIS A 209 -19.73 15.67 22.00
CA HIS A 209 -20.77 16.44 21.32
C HIS A 209 -20.34 17.91 21.26
N LEU A 210 -20.41 18.51 20.07
CA LEU A 210 -20.10 19.92 19.85
C LEU A 210 -21.20 20.59 19.03
N ASP A 211 -21.65 21.75 19.47
CA ASP A 211 -22.63 22.56 18.76
C ASP A 211 -21.94 23.51 17.75
N ALA A 212 -22.69 23.97 16.75
CA ALA A 212 -22.19 24.96 15.80
C ALA A 212 -21.78 26.26 16.52
N GLY A 213 -20.60 26.77 16.17
CA GLY A 213 -19.98 27.94 16.80
C GLY A 213 -19.18 27.64 18.07
N GLU A 214 -19.24 26.43 18.62
CA GLU A 214 -18.32 26.03 19.70
C GLU A 214 -16.89 25.85 19.17
N GLU A 215 -15.91 26.07 20.03
CA GLU A 215 -14.50 25.95 19.68
C GLU A 215 -13.79 24.89 20.53
N VAL A 216 -12.81 24.22 19.94
CA VAL A 216 -11.93 23.28 20.64
C VAL A 216 -10.49 23.75 20.55
N VAL A 217 -9.82 23.85 21.69
CA VAL A 217 -8.42 24.28 21.81
C VAL A 217 -7.57 23.24 22.53
N VAL A 218 -6.26 23.30 22.28
CA VAL A 218 -5.27 22.47 22.99
C VAL A 218 -4.45 23.35 23.92
N ARG A 219 -4.28 22.91 25.18
CA ARG A 219 -3.39 23.56 26.15
C ARG A 219 -2.33 22.60 26.68
N VAL A 220 -1.14 23.15 26.86
CA VAL A 220 -0.02 22.50 27.54
C VAL A 220 0.64 23.54 28.44
N PRO A 221 0.31 23.59 29.75
CA PRO A 221 1.04 24.42 30.69
C PRO A 221 2.53 24.08 30.63
N GLY A 222 3.37 25.11 30.52
CA GLY A 222 4.80 24.91 30.26
C GLY A 222 5.11 24.64 28.77
N GLU A 223 4.54 25.44 27.87
CA GLU A 223 4.79 25.43 26.41
C GLU A 223 6.27 25.27 26.02
N ARG A 224 7.20 25.75 26.85
CA ARG A 224 8.67 25.61 26.68
C ARG A 224 9.15 24.15 26.54
N LEU A 225 8.35 23.19 27.00
CA LEU A 225 8.67 21.76 26.95
C LEU A 225 8.14 21.10 25.67
N VAL A 226 7.33 21.81 24.88
CA VAL A 226 6.84 21.33 23.60
C VAL A 226 7.96 21.46 22.57
N GLN A 227 8.30 20.34 21.96
CA GLN A 227 9.38 20.26 20.99
C GLN A 227 8.79 20.33 19.59
N LEU A 228 8.80 21.54 19.02
CA LEU A 228 8.44 21.78 17.64
C LEU A 228 9.63 21.45 16.73
N ARG A 229 9.38 20.75 15.63
CA ARG A 229 10.42 20.45 14.64
C ARG A 229 9.85 20.52 13.23
N ASP A 230 8.85 19.69 13.00
CA ASP A 230 8.20 19.44 11.72
C ASP A 230 6.70 19.17 11.94
N ASP A 231 5.96 19.05 10.84
CA ASP A 231 4.51 18.89 10.82
C ASP A 231 4.02 17.49 11.28
N THR A 232 4.91 16.65 11.81
CA THR A 232 4.63 15.23 12.13
C THR A 232 4.59 14.92 13.63
N ARG A 233 5.24 15.74 14.47
CA ARG A 233 5.47 15.39 15.89
C ARG A 233 4.40 15.89 16.85
N SER A 234 3.82 17.04 16.55
CA SER A 234 2.74 17.64 17.30
C SER A 234 1.64 18.02 16.34
N TYR A 235 0.41 17.59 16.63
CA TYR A 235 -0.74 17.81 15.77
C TYR A 235 -2.04 17.79 16.58
N PHE A 236 -3.07 18.42 16.03
CA PHE A 236 -4.40 18.53 16.59
C PHE A 236 -5.42 18.35 15.47
N GLY A 237 -6.46 17.54 15.67
CA GLY A 237 -7.48 17.36 14.65
C GLY A 237 -8.81 16.91 15.21
N ALA A 238 -9.79 16.90 14.31
CA ALA A 238 -11.15 16.48 14.60
C ALA A 238 -11.80 15.94 13.33
N PHE A 239 -12.76 15.02 13.48
CA PHE A 239 -13.69 14.66 12.41
C PHE A 239 -15.05 14.27 12.98
N MET A 240 -16.10 14.56 12.22
CA MET A 240 -17.47 14.20 12.59
C MET A 240 -17.68 12.68 12.43
N VAL A 241 -18.31 12.06 13.42
CA VAL A 241 -18.66 10.62 13.46
C VAL A 241 -20.15 10.37 13.29
#